data_AF-A0A2K3PJI9-F1
#
_entry.id   AF-A0A2K3PJI9-F1
#
_cell.length_a   1.000
_cell.length_b   1.000
_cell.length_c   1.000
_cell.angle_alpha   90.00
_cell.angle_beta   90.00
_cell.angle_gamma   90.00
#
_symmetry.space_group_name_H-M   'P 1'
#
loop_
_entity.id
_entity.type
_entity.pdbx_description
1 polymer ?
#
loop_
_entity_poly.entity_id
_entity_poly.type
_entity_poly.pdbx_seq_one_letter_code
_entity_poly.pdbx_strand_id
1 'polypeptide(L)'
;MIDKLTPSAFEKHSGRETARKWKNNIWVIINGEKVPLGKTVLLKYYNQVLKGANSSQRSLSGRVGHRDEFVRCTKCNKERRFRLRSKEECRIHHDAVADANWKCSDLPYDNYKIVKYMFLVTD
;
A
#
# COMPACT_ATOMS: atom_id res chain seq x y z
N MET A 1 4.82 10.85 33.96
CA MET A 1 4.44 10.18 32.69
C MET A 1 4.17 8.74 33.02
N ILE A 2 2.96 8.21 32.80
CA ILE A 2 2.75 6.77 32.85
C ILE A 2 3.51 6.22 31.65
N ASP A 3 4.66 5.60 31.91
CA ASP A 3 5.37 4.83 30.90
C ASP A 3 4.36 3.86 30.31
N LYS A 4 4.06 4.03 29.01
CA LYS A 4 3.15 3.15 28.29
C LYS A 4 3.79 1.77 28.28
N LEU A 5 3.44 0.93 29.26
CA LEU A 5 3.78 -0.48 29.33
C LEU A 5 3.13 -1.19 28.15
N THR A 6 3.80 -1.14 27.00
CA THR A 6 3.37 -1.91 25.83
C THR A 6 3.49 -3.40 26.16
N PRO A 7 2.68 -4.27 25.54
CA PRO A 7 2.80 -5.72 25.76
C PRO A 7 4.22 -6.26 25.54
N SER A 8 4.98 -5.67 24.61
CA SER A 8 6.39 -6.02 24.37
C SER A 8 7.32 -5.54 25.49
N ALA A 9 7.06 -4.37 26.09
CA ALA A 9 7.82 -3.86 27.24
C ALA A 9 7.56 -4.72 28.49
N PHE A 10 6.31 -5.16 28.67
CA PHE A 10 5.94 -6.11 29.73
C PHE A 10 6.64 -7.47 29.58
N GLU A 11 6.72 -8.04 28.37
CA GLU A 11 7.51 -9.25 28.12
C GLU A 11 8.99 -9.04 28.48
N LYS A 12 9.58 -7.91 28.07
CA LYS A 12 11.01 -7.63 28.35
C LYS A 12 11.31 -7.57 29.85
N HIS A 13 10.36 -7.10 30.66
CA HIS A 13 10.50 -7.07 32.13
C HIS A 13 10.56 -8.48 32.75
N SER A 14 10.04 -9.51 32.07
CA SER A 14 10.05 -10.89 32.58
C SER A 14 11.39 -11.63 32.46
N GLY A 15 12.45 -10.98 31.94
CA GLY A 15 13.79 -11.58 31.81
C GLY A 15 13.89 -12.73 30.79
N ARG A 16 12.82 -13.00 30.02
CA ARG A 16 12.79 -14.06 29.00
C ARG A 16 13.23 -13.51 27.65
N GLU A 17 14.36 -14.01 27.15
CA GLU A 17 15.00 -13.57 25.90
C GLU A 17 14.37 -14.16 24.62
N THR A 18 13.07 -14.47 24.63
CA THR A 18 12.33 -14.85 23.42
C THR A 18 11.70 -13.62 22.78
N ALA A 19 12.54 -12.64 22.46
CA ALA A 19 12.14 -11.38 21.84
C ALA A 19 11.48 -11.67 20.48
N ARG A 20 10.14 -11.61 20.43
CA ARG A 20 9.21 -11.64 19.27
C ARG A 20 7.97 -12.52 19.51
N LYS A 21 7.88 -13.26 20.64
CA LYS A 21 6.73 -14.13 20.95
C LYS A 21 5.87 -13.67 22.13
N TRP A 22 5.90 -12.39 22.52
CA TRP A 22 5.07 -11.85 23.62
C TRP A 22 3.59 -12.28 23.57
N LYS A 23 3.01 -12.43 22.37
CA LYS A 23 1.62 -12.87 22.19
C LYS A 23 1.32 -14.24 22.80
N ASN A 24 2.33 -15.10 22.91
CA ASN A 24 2.23 -16.45 23.46
C ASN A 24 2.66 -16.51 24.93
N ASN A 25 3.51 -15.57 25.36
CA ASN A 25 4.11 -15.54 26.70
C ASN A 25 3.30 -14.71 27.70
N ILE A 26 2.43 -13.81 27.23
CA ILE A 26 1.52 -13.05 28.08
C ILE A 26 0.27 -13.86 28.40
N TRP A 27 -0.11 -13.83 29.67
CA TRP A 27 -1.30 -14.48 30.20
C TRP A 27 -2.21 -13.44 30.85
N VAL A 28 -3.51 -13.70 30.84
CA VAL A 28 -4.53 -12.87 31.49
C VAL A 28 -5.32 -13.73 32.48
N ILE A 29 -5.80 -13.12 33.56
CA ILE A 29 -6.64 -13.80 34.54
C ILE A 29 -8.09 -13.44 34.23
N ILE A 30 -8.90 -14.44 33.90
CA ILE A 30 -10.34 -14.29 33.65
C ILE A 30 -11.05 -15.21 34.65
N ASN A 31 -11.90 -14.65 35.51
CA ASN A 31 -12.64 -15.41 36.53
C ASN A 31 -11.74 -16.30 37.41
N GLY A 32 -10.54 -15.83 37.75
CA GLY A 32 -9.57 -16.57 38.56
C GLY A 32 -8.73 -17.59 37.78
N GLU A 33 -9.05 -17.85 36.50
CA GLU A 33 -8.29 -18.76 35.66
C GLU A 33 -7.24 -18.04 34.82
N LYS A 34 -6.07 -18.66 34.71
CA LYS A 34 -4.95 -18.14 33.94
C LYS A 34 -5.03 -18.62 32.50
N VAL A 35 -5.37 -17.70 31.59
CA VAL A 35 -5.58 -18.00 30.17
C VAL A 35 -4.52 -17.30 29.31
N PRO A 36 -3.93 -17.99 28.31
CA PRO A 36 -3.00 -17.33 27.40
C PRO A 36 -3.65 -16.22 26.59
N LEU A 37 -3.01 -15.05 26.52
CA LEU A 37 -3.55 -13.89 25.80
C LEU A 37 -3.88 -14.23 24.34
N GLY A 38 -3.02 -15.01 23.68
CA GLY A 38 -3.23 -15.51 22.33
C GLY A 38 -4.49 -16.37 22.13
N LYS A 39 -5.01 -16.98 23.20
CA LYS A 39 -6.25 -17.76 23.17
C LYS A 39 -7.50 -16.91 23.48
N THR A 40 -7.32 -15.63 23.84
CA THR A 40 -8.43 -14.73 24.17
C THR A 40 -8.85 -13.84 23.00
N VAL A 41 -10.08 -13.31 23.06
CA VAL A 41 -10.57 -12.31 22.10
C VAL A 41 -9.86 -10.95 22.23
N LEU A 42 -9.22 -10.66 23.35
CA LEU A 42 -8.53 -9.39 23.61
C LEU A 42 -7.40 -9.13 22.62
N LEU A 43 -6.68 -10.19 22.22
CA LEU A 43 -5.63 -10.05 21.20
C LEU A 43 -6.21 -9.65 19.84
N LYS A 44 -7.44 -10.09 19.50
CA LYS A 44 -8.12 -9.67 18.27
C LYS A 44 -8.41 -8.18 18.30
N TYR A 45 -8.97 -7.67 19.40
CA TYR A 45 -9.24 -6.24 19.59
C TYR A 45 -7.96 -5.40 19.52
N TYR A 46 -6.89 -5.79 20.21
CA TYR A 46 -5.60 -5.10 20.15
C TYR A 46 -5.06 -5.02 18.71
N ASN A 47 -5.09 -6.13 17.97
CA ASN A 47 -4.65 -6.14 16.58
C ASN A 47 -5.57 -5.30 15.66
N GLN A 48 -6.88 -5.22 15.94
CA GLN A 48 -7.81 -4.39 15.18
C GLN A 48 -7.56 -2.91 15.41
N VAL A 49 -7.33 -2.48 16.66
CA VAL A 49 -6.95 -1.11 17.00
C VAL A 49 -5.60 -0.75 16.37
N LEU A 50 -4.60 -1.63 16.43
CA LEU A 50 -3.34 -1.43 15.72
C LEU A 50 -3.50 -1.34 14.20
N LYS A 51 -4.39 -2.15 13.62
CA LYS A 51 -4.70 -2.10 12.19
C LYS A 51 -5.43 -0.82 11.81
N GLY A 52 -6.31 -0.30 12.66
CA GLY A 52 -7.02 0.98 12.45
C GLY A 52 -6.11 2.20 12.62
N ALA A 53 -5.15 2.14 13.57
CA ALA A 53 -4.11 3.16 13.69
C ALA A 53 -3.15 3.15 12.48
N ASN A 54 -2.88 1.96 11.92
CA ASN A 54 -2.05 1.77 10.72
C ASN A 54 -2.86 1.75 9.41
N SER A 55 -4.18 1.95 9.42
CA SER A 55 -5.01 1.84 8.20
C SER A 55 -4.91 3.09 7.33
N SER A 56 -4.41 4.21 7.86
CA SER A 56 -3.93 5.33 7.04
C SER A 56 -2.77 4.93 6.13
N GLN A 57 -2.13 3.77 6.36
CA GLN A 57 -1.02 3.24 5.56
C GLN A 57 -1.36 1.94 4.82
N ARG A 58 -2.58 1.39 4.92
CA ARG A 58 -2.95 0.10 4.30
C ARG A 58 -3.43 0.17 2.84
N SER A 59 -3.22 1.29 2.14
CA SER A 59 -3.24 1.28 0.67
C SER A 59 -1.97 0.66 0.04
N LEU A 60 -1.04 0.08 0.83
CA LEU A 60 0.31 -0.26 0.40
C LEU A 60 0.74 -1.71 0.63
N SER A 61 -0.14 -2.70 0.48
CA SER A 61 0.30 -4.10 0.41
C SER A 61 -0.55 -4.90 -0.57
N GLY A 62 -0.20 -4.81 -1.86
CA GLY A 62 -0.75 -5.70 -2.88
C GLY A 62 -0.60 -5.24 -4.34
N ARG A 63 -0.54 -3.94 -4.63
CA ARG A 63 -0.14 -3.40 -5.93
C ARG A 63 0.62 -2.09 -5.74
N VAL A 64 1.93 -2.10 -5.97
CA VAL A 64 2.83 -0.93 -5.87
C VAL A 64 2.68 0.01 -7.09
N GLY A 65 1.58 -0.12 -7.84
CA GLY A 65 1.23 0.76 -8.96
C GLY A 65 -0.16 0.38 -9.46
N HIS A 66 -0.89 1.36 -9.97
CA HIS A 66 -2.03 1.05 -10.83
C HIS A 66 -1.50 0.34 -12.09
N ARG A 67 -2.36 -0.43 -12.76
CA ARG A 67 -1.97 -1.00 -14.07
C ARG A 67 -1.77 0.14 -15.06
N ASP A 68 -1.07 -0.14 -16.15
CA ASP A 68 -1.01 0.81 -17.25
C ASP A 68 -2.44 1.01 -17.79
N GLU A 69 -2.90 2.26 -17.86
CA GLU A 69 -4.20 2.65 -18.44
C GLU A 69 -4.00 3.35 -19.78
N PHE A 70 -5.05 3.45 -20.59
CA PHE A 70 -4.97 4.02 -21.93
C PHE A 70 -6.03 5.08 -22.16
N VAL A 71 -5.64 6.22 -22.74
CA VAL A 71 -6.56 7.27 -23.20
C VAL A 71 -6.42 7.44 -24.71
N ARG A 72 -7.55 7.54 -25.41
CA ARG A 72 -7.58 7.72 -26.86
C ARG A 72 -7.45 9.21 -27.20
N CYS A 73 -6.47 9.55 -28.03
CA CYS A 73 -6.31 10.90 -28.54
C CYS A 73 -7.43 11.23 -29.53
N THR A 74 -8.14 12.35 -29.31
CA THR A 74 -9.22 12.81 -30.19
C THR A 74 -8.74 13.23 -31.58
N LYS A 75 -7.49 13.71 -31.70
CA LYS A 75 -6.93 14.16 -32.98
C LYS A 75 -6.42 13.04 -33.88
N CYS A 76 -5.75 12.04 -33.31
CA CYS A 76 -5.09 10.99 -34.10
C CYS A 76 -5.66 9.59 -33.89
N ASN A 77 -6.69 9.44 -33.04
CA ASN A 77 -7.36 8.19 -32.68
C ASN A 77 -6.47 7.07 -32.12
N LYS A 78 -5.20 7.36 -31.83
CA LYS A 78 -4.27 6.41 -31.21
C LYS A 78 -4.45 6.41 -29.69
N GLU A 79 -4.32 5.23 -29.10
CA GLU A 79 -4.29 5.05 -27.65
C GLU A 79 -2.91 5.42 -27.10
N ARG A 80 -2.91 6.13 -25.97
CA ARG A 80 -1.69 6.57 -25.27
C ARG A 80 -1.70 6.01 -23.86
N ARG A 81 -0.55 5.47 -23.47
CA ARG A 81 -0.36 4.70 -22.24
C ARG A 81 0.01 5.60 -21.07
N PHE A 82 -0.63 5.40 -19.93
CA PHE A 82 -0.35 6.02 -18.64
C PHE A 82 0.11 4.94 -17.66
N ARG A 83 1.31 5.08 -17.07
CA ARG A 83 1.93 4.03 -16.23
C ARG A 83 1.46 4.03 -14.77
N LEU A 84 0.91 5.15 -14.32
CA LEU A 84 0.27 5.33 -13.01
C LEU A 84 1.12 4.83 -11.81
N ARG A 85 2.44 5.08 -11.85
CA ARG A 85 3.42 4.68 -10.83
C ARG A 85 3.54 5.71 -9.70
N SER A 86 3.15 6.95 -9.95
CA SER A 86 3.14 8.01 -8.94
C SER A 86 1.75 8.64 -8.81
N LYS A 87 1.50 9.32 -7.69
CA LYS A 87 0.26 10.11 -7.50
C LYS A 87 0.11 11.18 -8.58
N GLU A 88 1.23 11.76 -9.01
CA GLU A 88 1.26 12.75 -10.08
C GLU A 88 0.80 12.15 -11.41
N GLU A 89 1.35 10.99 -11.79
CA GLU A 89 0.93 10.27 -13.01
C GLU A 89 -0.54 9.86 -12.96
N CYS A 90 -1.05 9.50 -11.78
CA CYS A 90 -2.47 9.22 -11.59
C CYS A 90 -3.33 10.47 -11.83
N ARG A 91 -2.93 11.62 -11.30
CA ARG A 91 -3.64 12.89 -11.52
C ARG A 91 -3.68 13.26 -13.02
N ILE A 92 -2.54 13.20 -13.71
CA ILE A 92 -2.45 13.50 -15.14
C ILE A 92 -3.37 12.58 -15.95
N HIS A 93 -3.47 11.30 -15.58
CA HIS A 93 -4.41 10.38 -16.21
C HIS A 93 -5.87 10.76 -15.96
N HIS A 94 -6.23 11.08 -14.70
CA HIS A 94 -7.58 11.50 -14.37
C HIS A 94 -7.99 12.77 -15.11
N ASP A 95 -7.09 13.76 -15.20
CA ASP A 95 -7.33 14.98 -15.97
C ASP A 95 -7.53 14.67 -17.46
N ALA A 96 -6.71 13.78 -18.03
CA ALA A 96 -6.83 13.34 -19.42
C ALA A 96 -8.13 12.58 -19.72
N VAL A 97 -8.61 11.75 -18.78
CA VAL A 97 -9.90 11.03 -18.91
C VAL A 97 -11.09 11.98 -18.78
N ALA A 98 -10.97 13.03 -17.97
CA ALA A 98 -12.02 14.02 -17.78
C ALA A 98 -12.17 14.98 -18.97
N ASP A 99 -11.09 15.21 -19.73
CA ASP A 99 -11.11 16.08 -20.90
C ASP A 99 -11.59 15.35 -22.16
N ALA A 100 -12.82 15.63 -22.59
CA ALA A 100 -13.42 15.09 -23.81
C ALA A 100 -12.64 15.44 -25.10
N ASN A 101 -11.81 16.47 -25.09
CA ASN A 101 -11.01 16.93 -26.22
C ASN A 101 -9.52 16.54 -26.10
N TRP A 102 -9.17 15.69 -25.14
CA TRP A 102 -7.80 15.33 -24.85
C TRP A 102 -7.03 14.87 -26.09
N LYS A 103 -5.85 15.46 -26.34
CA LYS A 103 -4.96 15.12 -27.45
C LYS A 103 -3.58 14.73 -26.93
N CYS A 104 -2.89 13.88 -27.67
CA CYS A 104 -1.57 13.37 -27.26
C CYS A 104 -0.49 14.46 -27.10
N SER A 105 -0.69 15.66 -27.68
CA SER A 105 0.20 16.81 -27.43
C SER A 105 0.04 17.43 -26.04
N ASP A 106 -1.06 17.12 -25.33
CA ASP A 106 -1.31 17.60 -23.96
C ASP A 106 -0.59 16.73 -22.92
N LEU A 107 -0.04 15.57 -23.33
CA LEU A 107 0.76 14.73 -22.44
C LEU A 107 2.12 15.41 -22.20
N PRO A 108 2.45 15.81 -20.97
CA PRO A 108 3.67 16.58 -20.70
C PRO A 108 4.98 15.79 -20.87
N TYR A 109 4.91 14.48 -21.04
CA TYR A 109 6.07 13.59 -20.93
C TYR A 109 6.50 12.84 -22.17
N ASP A 110 5.78 12.88 -23.30
CA ASP A 110 6.14 12.10 -24.51
C ASP A 110 7.30 12.73 -25.33
N ASN A 111 8.23 13.43 -24.66
CA ASN A 111 9.49 13.93 -25.21
C ASN A 111 10.62 12.88 -25.19
N TYR A 112 10.29 11.61 -24.95
CA TYR A 112 11.24 10.54 -25.23
C TYR A 112 11.35 10.45 -26.75
N LYS A 113 12.40 11.08 -27.27
CA LYS A 113 12.99 10.74 -28.55
C LYS A 113 12.84 9.24 -28.71
N ILE A 114 12.05 8.83 -29.70
CA ILE A 114 11.98 7.46 -30.18
C ILE A 114 13.42 7.00 -30.26
N VAL A 115 13.86 6.22 -29.27
CA VAL A 115 15.08 5.45 -29.43
C VAL A 115 14.67 4.50 -30.52
N LYS A 116 15.22 4.79 -31.70
CA LYS A 116 15.03 4.16 -32.98
C LYS A 116 15.48 2.70 -32.85
N TYR A 117 14.74 1.88 -32.10
CA TYR A 117 14.77 0.44 -32.27
C TYR A 117 13.92 0.13 -33.49
N MET A 118 14.61 0.41 -34.59
CA MET A 118 14.53 -0.20 -35.89
C MET A 118 14.22 -1.69 -35.77
N PHE A 119 12.94 -2.05 -35.63
CA PHE A 119 12.46 -3.32 -36.13
C PHE A 119 12.14 -3.10 -37.61
N LEU A 120 13.19 -3.18 -38.43
CA LEU A 120 13.02 -3.59 -39.81
C LEU A 120 12.71 -5.09 -39.74
N VAL A 121 11.45 -5.45 -39.94
CA VAL A 121 11.10 -6.75 -40.50
C VAL A 121 10.44 -6.40 -41.83
N THR A 122 11.24 -6.45 -42.88
CA THR A 122 10.75 -6.57 -44.26
C THR A 122 10.51 -8.06 -44.54
N ASP A 123 9.51 -8.33 -45.38
CA ASP A 123 9.11 -9.64 -45.91
C ASP A 123 10.28 -10.58 -46.28
#